data_AF-A0AAV1FBX8-F1
#
_entry.id   AF-A0AAV1FBX8-F1
#
_cell.length_a   1.000
_cell.length_b   1.000
_cell.length_c   1.000
_cell.angle_alpha   90.00
_cell.angle_beta   90.00
_cell.angle_gamma   90.00
#
_symmetry.space_group_name_H-M   'P 1'
#
loop_
_entity.id
_entity.type
_entity.pdbx_description
1 polymer ?
#
loop_
_entity_poly.entity_id
_entity_poly.type
_entity_poly.pdbx_seq_one_letter_code
_entity_poly.pdbx_strand_id
1 'polypeptide(L)'
;MEEILYELRDHSAGLNCGIWDYSASFVNKFGHRHNFLLPDRSKYVNMEKRFLRSYMDLLVQTCHRRGALATGGMAALLLPQDPLTDSHQRVLATVTR
;
A
#
# COMPACT_ATOMS: atom_id res chain seq x y z
N MET A 1 5.72 -2.66 14.29
CA MET A 1 5.19 -1.34 13.87
C MET A 1 4.97 -0.48 15.09
N GLU A 2 4.33 -1.03 16.12
CA GLU A 2 4.25 -0.45 17.46
C GLU A 2 5.62 0.01 17.97
N GLU A 3 6.63 -0.85 17.87
CA GLU A 3 8.00 -0.58 18.31
C GLU A 3 8.66 0.49 17.46
N ILE A 4 8.43 0.49 16.14
CA ILE A 4 8.94 1.53 15.23
C ILE A 4 8.40 2.91 15.64
N LEU A 5 7.10 2.98 15.92
CA LEU A 5 6.47 4.22 16.41
C LEU A 5 6.95 4.60 17.81
N TYR A 6 7.22 3.62 18.68
CA TYR A 6 7.72 3.88 20.02
C TYR A 6 9.15 4.43 20.01
N GLU A 7 10.05 3.82 19.23
CA GLU A 7 11.44 4.26 19.11
C GLU A 7 11.55 5.63 18.42
N LEU A 8 10.64 5.95 17.50
CA LEU A 8 10.60 7.22 16.79
C LEU A 8 9.55 8.21 17.34
N ARG A 9 9.00 7.98 18.53
CA ARG A 9 7.82 8.70 19.05
C ARG A 9 7.93 10.23 19.06
N ASP A 10 9.12 10.77 19.25
CA ASP A 10 9.35 12.21 19.33
C ASP A 10 9.50 12.88 17.95
N HIS A 11 9.63 12.08 16.88
CA HIS A 11 9.96 12.56 15.53
C HIS A 11 9.09 11.93 14.41
N SER A 12 8.28 10.92 14.72
CA SER A 12 7.46 10.23 13.74
C SER A 12 6.19 11.01 13.41
N ALA A 13 5.88 11.11 12.12
CA ALA A 13 4.59 11.60 11.62
C ALA A 13 3.61 10.45 11.30
N GLY A 14 3.90 9.23 11.73
CA GLY A 14 3.10 8.04 11.41
C GLY A 14 3.75 7.11 10.37
N LEU A 15 2.93 6.28 9.73
CA LEU A 15 3.37 5.24 8.80
C LEU A 15 2.63 5.33 7.46
N ASN A 16 3.29 4.83 6.40
CA ASN A 16 2.74 4.72 5.05
C ASN A 16 2.57 3.27 4.62
N CYS A 17 1.47 2.99 3.91
CA CYS A 17 1.16 1.69 3.34
C CYS A 17 1.64 1.58 1.88
N GLY A 18 2.94 1.35 1.67
CA GLY A 18 3.55 1.18 0.35
C GLY A 18 3.41 -0.24 -0.19
N ILE A 19 2.65 -0.43 -1.27
CA ILE A 19 2.33 -1.78 -1.80
C ILE A 19 3.48 -2.41 -2.62
N TRP A 20 4.20 -1.61 -3.41
CA TRP A 20 5.25 -2.10 -4.30
C TRP A 20 6.50 -2.56 -3.54
N ASP A 21 7.05 -1.70 -2.69
CA ASP A 21 8.24 -2.03 -1.89
C ASP A 21 7.96 -3.13 -0.86
N TYR A 22 6.75 -3.17 -0.29
CA TYR A 22 6.35 -4.27 0.58
C TYR A 22 6.27 -5.61 -0.17
N SER A 23 5.71 -5.60 -1.39
CA SER A 23 5.66 -6.80 -2.24
C SER A 23 7.04 -7.28 -2.65
N ALA A 24 7.97 -6.36 -2.97
CA ALA A 24 9.36 -6.68 -3.26
C ALA A 24 10.08 -7.25 -2.03
N SER A 25 9.85 -6.66 -0.85
CA SER A 25 10.39 -7.16 0.42
C SER A 25 9.89 -8.57 0.74
N PHE A 26 8.63 -8.88 0.42
CA PHE A 26 8.06 -10.21 0.59
C PHE A 26 8.77 -11.24 -0.29
N VAL A 27 8.98 -10.94 -1.57
CA VAL A 27 9.72 -11.81 -2.50
C VAL A 27 11.16 -11.98 -2.03
N ASN A 28 11.84 -10.92 -1.61
CA ASN A 28 13.21 -11.01 -1.10
C ASN A 28 13.29 -11.89 0.16
N LYS A 29 12.33 -11.73 1.08
CA LYS A 29 12.33 -12.45 2.36
C LYS A 29 11.95 -13.92 2.22
N PHE A 30 11.00 -14.24 1.35
CA PHE A 30 10.38 -15.58 1.29
C PHE A 30 10.54 -16.29 -0.05
N GLY A 31 11.06 -15.64 -1.09
CA GLY A 31 11.12 -16.18 -2.46
C GLY A 31 11.97 -17.44 -2.62
N HIS A 32 12.89 -17.72 -1.68
CA HIS A 32 13.63 -18.99 -1.64
C HIS A 32 12.78 -20.18 -1.17
N ARG A 33 11.56 -19.94 -0.67
CA ARG A 33 10.67 -20.99 -0.15
C ARG A 33 9.66 -21.36 -1.22
N HIS A 34 9.66 -22.61 -1.66
CA HIS A 34 8.72 -23.12 -2.68
C HIS A 34 7.24 -22.90 -2.32
N ASN A 35 6.89 -22.88 -1.04
CA ASN A 35 5.52 -22.63 -0.57
C ASN A 35 5.09 -21.15 -0.68
N PHE A 36 6.00 -20.24 -1.02
CA PHE A 36 5.77 -18.79 -1.12
C PHE A 36 5.93 -18.28 -2.56
N LEU A 37 5.67 -19.16 -3.54
CA LEU A 37 5.57 -18.77 -4.95
C LEU A 37 4.38 -17.83 -5.15
N LEU A 38 4.67 -16.62 -5.61
CA LEU A 38 3.68 -15.62 -5.97
C LEU A 38 3.46 -15.62 -7.48
N PRO A 39 2.25 -15.32 -7.97
CA PRO A 39 2.00 -15.17 -9.39
C PRO A 39 2.69 -13.90 -9.91
N ASP A 40 2.52 -13.59 -11.20
CA ASP A 40 2.96 -12.31 -11.74
C ASP A 40 2.44 -11.12 -10.90
N ARG A 41 3.28 -10.09 -10.75
CA ARG A 41 2.99 -8.91 -9.92
C ARG A 41 1.65 -8.25 -10.24
N SER A 42 1.26 -8.21 -11.51
CA SER A 42 -0.03 -7.64 -11.94
C SER A 42 -1.24 -8.35 -11.34
N LYS A 43 -1.08 -9.62 -10.93
CA LYS A 43 -2.16 -10.45 -10.39
C LYS A 43 -2.27 -10.40 -8.87
N TYR A 44 -1.18 -10.12 -8.14
CA TYR A 44 -1.19 -10.15 -6.66
C TYR A 44 -0.89 -8.82 -5.99
N VAL A 45 -0.28 -7.85 -6.68
CA VAL A 45 0.01 -6.53 -6.11
C VAL A 45 -1.25 -5.66 -6.20
N ASN A 46 -2.26 -5.99 -5.40
CA ASN A 46 -3.47 -5.20 -5.23
C ASN A 46 -4.02 -5.34 -3.80
N MET A 47 -4.75 -4.33 -3.33
CA MET A 47 -5.27 -4.29 -1.96
C MET A 47 -6.44 -5.27 -1.70
N GLU A 48 -6.90 -5.98 -2.72
CA GLU A 48 -7.92 -7.02 -2.57
C GLU A 48 -7.32 -8.33 -2.06
N LYS A 49 -6.00 -8.54 -2.23
CA LYS A 49 -5.33 -9.72 -1.71
C LYS A 49 -5.28 -9.67 -0.19
N ARG A 50 -5.70 -10.77 0.44
CA ARG A 50 -5.85 -10.88 1.88
C ARG A 50 -4.61 -10.41 2.66
N PHE A 51 -3.40 -10.81 2.24
CA PHE A 51 -2.19 -10.45 2.98
C PHE A 51 -1.87 -8.94 2.92
N LEU A 52 -2.08 -8.29 1.77
CA LEU A 52 -1.88 -6.85 1.62
C LEU A 52 -2.96 -6.05 2.34
N ARG A 53 -4.21 -6.54 2.31
CA ARG A 53 -5.30 -5.98 3.10
C ARG A 53 -5.01 -6.08 4.61
N SER A 54 -4.58 -7.25 5.09
CA SER A 54 -4.21 -7.43 6.49
C SER A 54 -3.02 -6.57 6.91
N TYR A 55 -2.04 -6.36 6.03
CA TYR A 55 -0.94 -5.42 6.24
C TYR A 55 -1.46 -4.00 6.45
N MET A 56 -2.33 -3.52 5.56
CA MET A 56 -2.93 -2.19 5.67
C MET A 56 -3.78 -2.03 6.93
N ASP A 57 -4.68 -2.99 7.19
CA ASP A 57 -5.57 -2.94 8.35
C ASP A 57 -4.77 -2.88 9.66
N LEU A 58 -3.71 -3.69 9.77
CA LEU A 58 -2.82 -3.67 10.94
C LEU A 58 -2.07 -2.34 11.06
N LEU A 59 -1.58 -1.78 9.96
CA LEU A 59 -0.88 -0.49 9.97
C LEU A 59 -1.81 0.63 10.46
N VAL A 60 -3.02 0.71 9.91
CA VAL A 60 -4.03 1.69 10.30
C VAL A 60 -4.39 1.55 11.78
N GLN A 61 -4.67 0.32 12.23
CA GLN A 61 -4.97 0.05 13.64
C GLN A 61 -3.84 0.46 14.57
N THR A 62 -2.59 0.14 14.21
CA THR A 62 -1.40 0.46 15.00
C THR A 62 -1.18 1.97 15.09
N CYS A 63 -1.25 2.68 13.96
CA CYS A 63 -1.11 4.13 13.90
C CYS A 63 -2.19 4.82 14.75
N HIS A 64 -3.46 4.47 14.56
CA HIS A 64 -4.56 5.10 15.28
C HIS A 64 -4.50 4.83 16.79
N ARG A 65 -4.10 3.63 17.21
CA ARG A 65 -3.90 3.30 18.64
C ARG A 65 -2.84 4.19 19.29
N ARG A 66 -1.81 4.60 18.53
CA ARG A 66 -0.72 5.46 19.00
C ARG A 66 -0.95 6.95 18.73
N GLY A 67 -2.11 7.34 18.20
CA GLY A 67 -2.40 8.73 17.81
C GLY A 67 -1.56 9.23 16.63
N ALA A 68 -0.99 8.32 15.83
CA ALA A 68 -0.18 8.63 14.67
C ALA A 68 -0.99 8.55 13.37
N LEU A 69 -0.54 9.25 12.32
CA LEU A 69 -1.20 9.20 11.01
C LEU A 69 -0.93 7.86 10.30
N ALA A 70 -1.92 7.40 9.54
CA ALA A 70 -1.79 6.29 8.60
C ALA A 70 -2.06 6.82 7.20
N THR A 71 -1.10 6.65 6.29
CA THR A 71 -1.24 7.09 4.89
C THR A 71 -1.37 5.89 3.95
N GLY A 72 -2.25 6.03 2.95
CA GLY A 72 -2.49 5.01 1.94
C GLY A 72 -1.41 4.95 0.86
N GLY A 73 -1.55 3.98 -0.04
CA GLY A 73 -0.67 3.81 -1.19
C GLY A 73 -0.92 4.82 -2.31
N MET A 74 0.00 4.84 -3.28
CA MET A 74 -0.03 5.73 -4.43
C MET A 74 -1.06 5.28 -5.50
N ALA A 75 -1.80 6.23 -6.06
CA ALA A 75 -2.46 6.10 -7.35
C ALA A 75 -1.56 6.70 -8.45
N ALA A 76 -0.88 5.85 -9.22
CA ALA A 76 0.16 6.27 -10.18
C ALA A 76 -0.35 6.45 -11.63
N LEU A 77 -1.66 6.68 -11.81
CA LEU A 77 -2.24 6.88 -13.13
C LEU A 77 -1.94 8.30 -13.62
N LEU A 78 -1.51 8.43 -14.88
CA LEU A 78 -1.36 9.73 -15.53
C LEU A 78 -2.75 10.25 -15.92
N LEU A 79 -3.08 11.46 -15.46
CA LEU A 79 -4.31 12.13 -15.82
C LEU A 79 -4.12 12.84 -17.17
N PRO A 80 -4.90 12.49 -18.22
CA PRO A 80 -4.87 13.20 -19.49
C PRO A 80 -5.20 14.70 -19.32
N GLN A 81 -4.59 15.57 -20.14
CA GLN A 81 -4.79 17.02 -20.02
C GLN A 81 -6.19 17.49 -20.43
N ASP A 82 -6.78 16.86 -21.45
CA ASP A 82 -8.11 17.24 -21.93
C ASP A 82 -9.20 16.59 -21.06
N PRO A 83 -9.96 17.40 -20.31
CA PRO A 83 -10.96 16.89 -19.38
C PRO A 83 -12.15 16.23 -20.06
N LEU A 84 -12.39 16.50 -21.34
CA LEU A 84 -13.52 15.97 -22.11
C LEU A 84 -13.27 14.57 -22.67
N THR A 85 -12.05 14.06 -22.59
CA THR A 85 -11.73 12.73 -23.12
C THR A 85 -12.26 11.61 -22.24
N ASP A 86 -12.73 10.52 -22.87
CA ASP A 86 -13.12 9.29 -22.16
C ASP A 86 -11.97 8.72 -21.30
N SER A 87 -10.73 8.93 -21.72
CA SER A 87 -9.55 8.52 -20.96
C SER A 87 -9.43 9.30 -19.65
N HIS A 88 -9.70 10.60 -19.66
CA HIS A 88 -9.68 11.44 -18.46
C HIS A 88 -10.73 10.99 -17.46
N GLN A 89 -11.96 10.79 -17.92
CA GLN A 89 -13.07 10.32 -17.07
C GLN A 89 -12.79 8.94 -16.46
N ARG A 90 -12.22 8.00 -17.24
CA ARG A 90 -11.87 6.66 -16.73
C ARG A 90 -10.80 6.68 -15.65
N VAL A 91 -9.76 7.51 -15.81
CA VAL A 91 -8.71 7.65 -14.79
C VAL A 91 -9.29 8.22 -13.50
N LEU A 92 -10.11 9.26 -13.59
CA LEU A 92 -10.80 9.83 -12.42
C LEU A 92 -11.67 8.80 -11.72
N ALA A 93 -12.53 8.08 -12.46
CA ALA A 93 -13.40 7.06 -11.90
C ALA A 93 -12.64 5.93 -11.17
N THR A 94 -11.38 5.69 -11.54
CA THR A 94 -10.53 4.67 -10.89
C THR A 94 -9.99 5.13 -9.52
N VAL A 95 -9.83 6.45 -9.31
CA VAL A 95 -9.23 7.02 -8.09
C VAL A 95 -10.25 7.61 -7.13
N THR A 96 -11.42 8.01 -7.62
CA THR A 96 -12.56 8.43 -6.80
C THR A 96 -13.34 7.21 -6.33
N ARG A 97 -13.43 7.00 -5.01
CA ARG A 97 -14.29 6.01 -4.37
C ARG A 97 -15.58 6.64 -3.88
#